data_AF-A0A3B9BC44-F1
#
_entry.id   AF-A0A3B9BC44-F1
#
_cell.length_a   1.000
_cell.length_b   1.000
_cell.length_c   1.000
_cell.angle_alpha   90.00
_cell.angle_beta   90.00
_cell.angle_gamma   90.00
#
_symmetry.space_group_name_H-M   'P 1'
#
loop_
_entity.id
_entity.type
_entity.pdbx_description
1 polymer ?
#
loop_
_entity_poly.entity_id
_entity_poly.type
_entity_poly.pdbx_seq_one_letter_code
_entity_poly.pdbx_strand_id
1 'polypeptide(L)'
;MYCGAVEFVCSPSAVSHIPVLLDECMGYLGSCSGGSFADLTFGGGGHSRKILEASPLSRLLSMDCDPDASTRASVLQDAYGERFRFVDSAFQSLDKYSGAQEFDGILMDLGISSFQLMEADKGFSFRLDAP
;
A
#
# COMPACT_ATOMS: atom_id res chain seq x y z
N MET A 1 3.10 -31.68 -35.95
CA MET A 1 3.82 -30.92 -34.91
C MET A 1 3.49 -29.46 -35.10
N TYR A 2 2.45 -28.98 -34.42
CA TYR A 2 2.16 -27.55 -34.33
C TYR A 2 2.57 -27.14 -32.92
N CYS A 3 3.62 -26.34 -32.81
CA CYS A 3 4.07 -25.78 -31.54
C CYS A 3 3.07 -24.69 -31.16
N GLY A 4 2.15 -25.00 -30.25
CA GLY A 4 1.18 -24.03 -29.73
C GLY A 4 1.92 -22.96 -28.94
N ALA A 5 1.87 -21.72 -29.43
CA ALA A 5 2.24 -20.56 -28.65
C ALA A 5 1.30 -20.53 -27.43
N VAL A 6 1.88 -20.67 -26.24
CA VAL A 6 1.17 -20.45 -24.99
C VAL A 6 0.95 -18.94 -24.91
N GLU A 7 -0.22 -18.46 -25.34
CA GLU A 7 -0.64 -17.11 -25.03
C GLU A 7 -0.83 -17.02 -23.52
N PHE A 8 0.12 -16.37 -22.84
CA PHE A 8 -0.09 -15.89 -21.48
C PHE A 8 -1.14 -14.77 -21.56
N VAL A 9 -2.41 -15.16 -21.56
CA VAL A 9 -3.52 -14.24 -21.32
C VAL A 9 -3.48 -13.92 -19.83
N CYS A 10 -2.75 -12.86 -19.48
CA CYS A 10 -2.84 -12.29 -18.14
C CYS A 10 -4.23 -11.64 -18.04
N SER A 11 -5.17 -12.35 -17.40
CA SER A 11 -6.44 -11.76 -16.99
C SER A 11 -6.14 -10.51 -16.15
N PRO A 12 -6.63 -9.31 -16.55
CA PRO A 12 -6.34 -8.07 -15.82
C PRO A 12 -6.87 -8.09 -14.38
N SER A 13 -7.75 -9.02 -14.03
CA SER A 13 -8.26 -9.20 -12.66
C SER A 13 -7.36 -10.05 -11.74
N ALA A 14 -6.22 -10.58 -12.21
CA ALA A 14 -5.44 -11.58 -11.47
C ALA A 14 -4.05 -11.13 -11.01
N VAL A 15 -3.62 -9.89 -11.26
CA VAL A 15 -2.33 -9.40 -10.74
C VAL A 15 -2.57 -8.77 -9.37
N SER A 16 -2.50 -9.58 -8.33
CA SER A 16 -2.41 -9.08 -6.96
C SER A 16 -1.02 -8.46 -6.77
N HIS A 17 -0.97 -7.18 -6.38
CA HIS A 17 0.30 -6.53 -6.05
C HIS A 17 0.96 -7.23 -4.87
N ILE A 18 2.19 -7.70 -5.06
CA ILE A 18 3.00 -8.34 -4.02
C ILE A 18 3.89 -7.25 -3.41
N PRO A 19 3.80 -6.99 -2.09
CA PRO A 19 4.60 -5.96 -1.44
C PRO A 19 6.09 -6.32 -1.48
N VAL A 20 6.94 -5.34 -1.76
CA VAL A 20 8.40 -5.52 -1.83
C VAL A 20 8.96 -5.65 -0.42
N LEU A 21 9.87 -6.63 -0.21
CA LEU A 21 10.58 -6.88 1.05
C LEU A 21 9.66 -6.96 2.28
N LEU A 22 8.50 -7.59 2.10
CA LEU A 22 7.43 -7.58 3.10
C LEU A 22 7.89 -8.11 4.46
N ASP A 23 8.52 -9.29 4.48
CA ASP A 23 8.92 -9.96 5.71
C ASP A 23 10.05 -9.20 6.42
N GLU A 24 11.01 -8.67 5.66
CA GLU A 24 12.07 -7.83 6.18
C GLU A 24 11.52 -6.55 6.81
N CYS A 25 10.62 -5.85 6.12
CA CYS A 25 9.97 -4.65 6.64
C CYS A 25 9.23 -4.94 7.95
N MET A 26 8.45 -6.02 8.03
CA MET A 26 7.74 -6.39 9.26
C MET A 26 8.72 -6.74 10.39
N GLY A 27 9.83 -7.41 10.08
CA GLY A 27 10.90 -7.74 11.02
C GLY A 27 11.55 -6.50 11.65
N TYR A 28 11.85 -5.48 10.84
CA TYR A 28 12.42 -4.22 11.34
C TYR A 28 11.41 -3.35 12.08
N LEU A 29 10.15 -3.33 11.63
CA LEU A 29 9.06 -2.60 12.30
C LEU A 29 8.72 -3.17 13.67
N GLY A 30 8.93 -4.47 13.90
CA GLY A 30 8.57 -5.12 15.16
C GLY A 30 7.06 -5.15 15.43
N SER A 31 6.22 -5.14 14.39
CA SER A 31 4.77 -4.96 14.51
C SER A 31 4.04 -6.08 15.27
N CYS A 32 4.67 -7.24 15.47
CA CYS A 32 4.11 -8.37 16.20
C CYS A 32 3.78 -8.08 17.68
N SER A 33 4.42 -7.08 18.31
CA SER A 33 4.11 -6.68 19.69
C SER A 33 2.92 -5.73 19.81
N GLY A 34 2.33 -5.29 18.69
CA GLY A 34 1.43 -4.14 18.67
C GLY A 34 2.18 -2.81 18.78
N GLY A 35 1.44 -1.71 18.67
CA GLY A 35 2.00 -0.36 18.67
C GLY A 35 1.23 0.59 17.74
N SER A 36 1.69 1.83 17.65
CA SER A 36 1.22 2.84 16.71
C SER A 36 2.19 2.94 15.55
N PHE A 37 1.71 2.70 14.33
CA PHE A 37 2.55 2.72 13.13
C PHE A 37 2.04 3.73 12.11
N ALA A 38 2.94 4.15 11.22
CA ALA A 38 2.57 4.89 10.03
C ALA A 38 3.06 4.18 8.75
N ASP A 39 2.22 4.12 7.72
CA ASP A 39 2.58 3.72 6.36
C ASP A 39 2.37 4.92 5.44
N LEU A 40 3.45 5.59 5.05
CA LEU A 40 3.37 6.87 4.35
C LEU A 40 3.28 6.74 2.82
N THR A 41 3.14 5.52 2.32
CA THR A 41 3.11 5.17 0.91
C THR A 41 2.13 4.01 0.70
N PHE A 42 0.89 4.19 1.15
CA PHE A 42 -0.12 3.13 1.25
C PHE A 42 -0.23 2.26 -0.01
N GLY A 43 -0.25 2.88 -1.19
CA GLY A 43 -0.36 2.23 -2.49
C GLY A 43 -1.59 1.32 -2.55
N GLY A 44 -1.35 0.00 -2.50
CA GLY A 44 -2.39 -1.04 -2.46
C GLY A 44 -2.77 -1.56 -1.07
N GLY A 45 -2.13 -1.05 -0.01
CA GLY A 45 -2.37 -1.45 1.37
C GLY A 45 -1.75 -2.79 1.78
N GLY A 46 -0.79 -3.31 1.01
CA GLY A 46 -0.20 -4.62 1.24
C GLY A 46 0.61 -4.71 2.54
N HIS A 47 1.55 -3.78 2.77
CA HIS A 47 2.26 -3.67 4.05
C HIS A 47 1.33 -3.22 5.17
N SER A 48 0.47 -2.21 4.91
CA SER A 48 -0.55 -1.75 5.86
C SER A 48 -1.40 -2.90 6.45
N ARG A 49 -1.89 -3.80 5.59
CA ARG A 49 -2.65 -4.99 6.01
C ARG A 49 -1.80 -5.87 6.93
N LYS A 50 -0.55 -6.12 6.55
CA LYS A 50 0.36 -6.98 7.31
C LYS A 50 0.70 -6.41 8.69
N ILE A 51 0.85 -5.10 8.82
CA ILE A 51 1.01 -4.42 10.12
C ILE A 51 -0.22 -4.64 11.01
N LEU A 52 -1.43 -4.52 10.46
CA LEU A 52 -2.70 -4.69 11.20
C LEU A 52 -3.03 -6.15 11.54
N GLU A 53 -2.59 -7.09 10.70
CA GLU A 53 -2.67 -8.54 10.93
C GLU A 53 -1.69 -9.02 12.00
N ALA A 54 -0.51 -8.41 12.09
CA ALA A 54 0.56 -8.83 13.00
C ALA A 54 0.14 -8.79 14.48
N SER A 55 -0.73 -7.84 14.86
CA SER A 55 -1.26 -7.75 16.21
C SER A 55 -2.63 -7.05 16.27
N PRO A 56 -3.58 -7.54 17.07
CA PRO A 56 -4.85 -6.83 17.34
C PRO A 56 -4.65 -5.53 18.12
N LEU A 57 -3.47 -5.33 18.72
CA LEU A 57 -3.10 -4.12 19.46
C LEU A 57 -2.45 -3.06 18.55
N SER A 58 -2.19 -3.37 17.28
CA SER A 58 -1.65 -2.41 16.32
C SER A 58 -2.71 -1.38 15.91
N ARG A 59 -2.31 -0.12 15.87
CA ARG A 59 -3.00 0.99 15.20
C ARG A 59 -2.13 1.51 14.05
N LEU A 60 -2.78 1.90 12.96
CA LEU A 60 -2.08 2.33 11.77
C LEU A 60 -2.71 3.59 11.18
N LEU A 61 -1.87 4.59 10.96
CA LEU A 61 -2.17 5.72 10.08
C LEU A 61 -1.50 5.48 8.72
N SER A 62 -2.28 5.46 7.65
CA SER A 62 -1.74 5.33 6.30
C SER A 62 -2.00 6.57 5.47
N MET A 63 -1.03 6.94 4.62
CA MET A 63 -1.10 8.09 3.73
C MET A 63 -0.75 7.70 2.30
N ASP A 64 -1.38 8.37 1.33
CA ASP A 64 -0.98 8.35 -0.08
C ASP A 64 -1.41 9.65 -0.76
N CYS A 65 -0.72 10.01 -1.84
CA CYS A 65 -1.09 11.14 -2.69
C CYS A 65 -1.83 10.73 -3.98
N ASP A 66 -1.92 9.42 -4.26
CA ASP A 66 -2.79 8.90 -5.31
C ASP A 66 -4.26 8.98 -4.86
N PRO A 67 -5.13 9.78 -5.51
CA PRO A 67 -6.52 9.94 -5.10
C PRO A 67 -7.31 8.61 -5.09
N ASP A 68 -6.89 7.65 -5.92
CA ASP A 68 -7.52 6.33 -6.01
C ASP A 68 -7.14 5.40 -4.84
N ALA A 69 -6.10 5.75 -4.08
CA ALA A 69 -5.69 5.01 -2.88
C ALA A 69 -6.77 5.02 -1.80
N SER A 70 -7.54 6.11 -1.69
CA SER A 70 -8.67 6.23 -0.75
C SER A 70 -9.72 5.13 -0.96
N THR A 71 -10.05 4.86 -2.23
CA THR A 71 -10.96 3.77 -2.61
C THR A 71 -10.40 2.42 -2.18
N ARG A 72 -9.12 2.16 -2.41
CA ARG A 72 -8.47 0.90 -1.99
C ARG A 72 -8.39 0.78 -0.47
N ALA A 73 -8.20 1.90 0.24
CA ALA A 73 -8.12 1.95 1.69
C ALA A 73 -9.44 1.63 2.40
N SER A 74 -10.59 1.88 1.75
CA SER A 74 -11.92 1.52 2.29
C SER A 74 -12.01 0.07 2.74
N VAL A 75 -11.38 -0.86 2.01
CA VAL A 75 -11.36 -2.29 2.34
C VAL A 75 -10.71 -2.55 3.71
N LEU A 76 -9.63 -1.83 4.02
CA LEU A 76 -8.96 -1.94 5.33
C LEU A 76 -9.76 -1.20 6.40
N GLN A 77 -10.38 -0.07 6.06
CA GLN A 77 -11.25 0.66 6.98
C GLN A 77 -12.42 -0.20 7.46
N ASP A 78 -13.07 -0.94 6.55
CA ASP A 78 -14.16 -1.85 6.85
C ASP A 78 -13.70 -3.06 7.68
N ALA A 79 -12.52 -3.60 7.38
CA ALA A 79 -11.99 -4.78 8.05
C ALA A 79 -11.42 -4.51 9.46
N TYR A 80 -10.83 -3.33 9.67
CA TYR A 80 -10.06 -3.03 10.89
C TYR A 80 -10.65 -1.89 11.74
N GLY A 81 -11.66 -1.19 11.23
CA GLY A 81 -12.38 -0.14 11.96
C GLY A 81 -11.44 0.93 12.52
N GLU A 82 -11.61 1.28 13.78
CA GLU A 82 -10.85 2.34 14.46
C GLU A 82 -9.33 2.07 14.55
N ARG A 83 -8.87 0.84 14.29
CA ARG A 83 -7.44 0.52 14.26
C ARG A 83 -6.73 1.05 13.01
N PHE A 84 -7.49 1.41 11.98
CA PHE A 84 -6.96 1.91 10.73
C PHE A 84 -7.54 3.30 10.44
N ARG A 85 -6.66 4.22 10.05
CA ARG A 85 -7.02 5.55 9.57
C ARG A 85 -6.26 5.83 8.28
N PHE A 86 -6.98 6.15 7.22
CA PHE A 86 -6.38 6.61 5.97
C PHE A 86 -6.45 8.14 5.82
N VAL A 87 -5.40 8.75 5.29
CA VAL A 87 -5.33 10.18 4.96
C VAL A 87 -4.91 10.34 3.51
N ASP A 88 -5.78 10.92 2.69
CA ASP A 88 -5.47 11.32 1.31
C ASP A 88 -4.64 12.61 1.34
N SER A 89 -3.32 12.45 1.44
CA SER A 89 -2.36 13.54 1.47
C SER A 89 -0.95 13.00 1.25
N ALA A 90 -0.07 13.86 0.72
CA ALA A 90 1.34 13.52 0.57
C ALA A 90 2.04 13.40 1.94
N PHE A 91 2.99 12.47 2.05
CA PHE A 91 3.68 12.17 3.31
C PHE A 91 4.42 13.36 3.93
N GLN A 92 4.77 14.39 3.15
CA GLN A 92 5.38 15.62 3.67
C GLN A 92 4.44 16.41 4.60
N SER A 93 3.13 16.14 4.57
CA SER A 93 2.14 16.77 5.43
C SER A 93 1.83 15.96 6.70
N LEU A 94 2.61 14.93 7.03
CA LEU A 94 2.39 14.08 8.20
C LEU A 94 2.23 14.86 9.50
N ASP A 95 3.00 15.94 9.67
CA ASP A 95 2.98 16.85 10.82
C ASP A 95 1.61 17.50 11.10
N LYS A 96 0.73 17.58 10.08
CA LYS A 96 -0.65 18.08 10.23
C LYS A 96 -1.61 17.03 10.78
N TYR A 97 -1.26 15.75 10.68
CA TYR A 97 -2.15 14.63 10.96
C TYR A 97 -1.73 13.79 12.17
N SER A 98 -0.50 13.99 12.65
CA SER A 98 0.07 13.30 13.81
C SER A 98 0.86 14.24 14.73
N GLY A 99 0.90 13.93 16.02
CA GLY A 99 1.75 14.57 17.00
C GLY A 99 3.22 14.15 16.90
N ALA A 100 4.09 14.88 17.60
CA ALA A 100 5.49 14.50 17.73
C ALA A 100 5.63 13.17 18.50
N GLN A 101 6.46 12.25 18.00
CA GLN A 101 6.74 10.94 18.63
C GLN A 101 5.48 10.06 18.81
N GLU A 102 4.50 10.17 17.90
CA GLU A 102 3.26 9.37 17.95
C GLU A 102 3.45 7.90 17.55
N PHE A 103 4.46 7.61 16.72
CA PHE A 103 4.64 6.29 16.10
C PHE A 103 5.85 5.54 16.65
N ASP A 104 5.64 4.26 16.95
CA ASP A 104 6.68 3.28 17.27
C ASP A 104 7.48 2.88 16.03
N GLY A 105 6.89 3.02 14.84
CA GLY A 105 7.56 2.75 13.57
C GLY A 105 6.87 3.40 12.37
N ILE A 106 7.67 3.79 11.38
CA ILE A 106 7.21 4.43 10.14
C ILE A 106 7.75 3.63 8.96
N LEU A 107 6.87 3.26 8.04
CA LEU A 107 7.19 2.61 6.78
C LEU A 107 7.09 3.60 5.62
N MET A 108 8.06 3.55 4.71
CA MET A 108 8.04 4.26 3.43
C MET A 108 8.58 3.33 2.33
N ASP A 109 7.70 2.85 1.46
CA ASP A 109 8.02 2.11 0.24
C ASP A 109 8.06 3.09 -0.93
N LEU A 110 9.25 3.66 -1.18
CA LEU A 110 9.43 4.71 -2.16
C LEU A 110 9.48 4.14 -3.58
N GLY A 111 8.65 4.67 -4.46
CA GLY A 111 8.63 4.28 -5.86
C GLY A 111 7.29 4.62 -6.52
N ILE A 112 6.98 3.86 -7.56
CA ILE A 112 5.68 3.89 -8.25
C ILE A 112 4.95 2.57 -8.02
N SER A 113 3.63 2.64 -7.87
CA SER A 113 2.81 1.46 -7.64
C SER A 113 2.48 0.72 -8.94
N SER A 114 2.14 -0.56 -8.84
CA SER A 114 1.62 -1.32 -9.97
C SER A 114 0.30 -0.74 -10.51
N PHE A 115 -0.52 -0.12 -9.65
CA PHE A 115 -1.75 0.57 -10.06
C PHE A 115 -1.44 1.72 -11.01
N GLN A 116 -0.43 2.53 -10.69
CA GLN A 116 0.03 3.63 -11.54
C GLN A 116 0.60 3.14 -12.89
N LEU A 117 1.28 2.00 -12.91
CA LEU A 117 1.84 1.42 -14.12
C LEU A 117 0.80 0.76 -15.04
N MET A 118 -0.31 0.26 -14.46
CA MET A 118 -1.35 -0.45 -15.19
C MET A 118 -2.45 0.46 -15.73
N GLU A 119 -2.65 1.62 -15.13
CA GLU A 119 -3.63 2.61 -15.58
C GLU A 119 -3.01 3.52 -16.64
N ALA A 120 -3.39 3.30 -17.89
CA ALA A 120 -2.86 4.05 -19.03
C ALA A 120 -2.96 5.57 -18.82
N ASP A 121 -4.13 6.06 -18.41
CA ASP A 121 -4.42 7.49 -18.27
C ASP A 121 -3.54 8.22 -17.25
N LYS A 122 -2.83 7.50 -16.37
CA LYS A 122 -1.86 8.08 -15.43
C LYS A 122 -0.48 8.37 -16.05
N GLY A 123 -0.17 7.84 -17.24
CA GLY A 123 1.02 8.21 -18.01
C GLY A 123 2.37 7.68 -17.48
N PHE A 124 2.39 6.70 -16.57
CA PHE A 124 3.64 6.16 -16.01
C PHE A 124 4.31 5.06 -16.85
N SER A 125 3.62 4.52 -17.85
CA SER A 125 4.06 3.32 -18.58
C SER A 125 4.36 3.63 -20.04
N PHE A 126 5.59 3.35 -20.48
CA PHE A 126 5.97 3.41 -21.90
C PHE A 126 5.36 2.27 -22.76
N ARG A 127 4.66 1.32 -22.14
CA ARG A 127 4.03 0.19 -22.85
C ARG A 127 2.63 0.52 -23.36
N LEU A 128 2.00 1.53 -22.76
CA LEU A 128 0.63 1.93 -23.04
C LEU A 128 0.71 3.29 -23.74
N ASP A 129 0.00 3.43 -24.85
CA ASP A 129 -0.14 4.73 -25.51
C ASP A 129 -1.09 5.60 -24.66
N ALA A 130 -0.54 6.67 -24.08
CA ALA A 130 -1.11 7.45 -23.00
C ALA A 130 -0.52 8.89 -23.01
N PRO A 131 -1.14 9.86 -22.29
CA PRO A 131 -0.67 11.24 -22.22
C PRO A 131 0.80 11.43 -21.84
#